data_AF-A0A382N789-F1
#
_entry.id   AF-A0A382N789-F1
#
_cell.length_a   1.000
_cell.length_b   1.000
_cell.length_c   1.000
_cell.angle_alpha   90.00
_cell.angle_beta   90.00
_cell.angle_gamma   90.00
#
_symmetry.space_group_name_H-M   'P 1'
#
loop_
_entity.id
_entity.type
_entity.pdbx_description
1 polymer ?
#
loop_
_entity_poly.entity_id
_entity_poly.type
_entity_poly.pdbx_seq_one_letter_code
_entity_poly.pdbx_strand_id
1 'polypeptide(L)' 'MSSKSTLFNARRTFNTSHGAVDYYAISVLEDAGLIEIAKTPYSIRVLLENTLRKADEGLATDEHVK' A
#
# COMPACT_ATOMS: atom_id res chain seq x y z
N MET A 1 16.97 14.28 -8.42
CA MET A 1 16.66 14.44 -6.99
C MET A 1 15.15 14.36 -6.84
N SER A 2 14.59 13.25 -6.36
CA SER A 2 13.31 13.32 -5.64
C SER A 2 13.00 12.02 -4.89
N SER A 3 13.01 12.17 -3.57
CA SER A 3 12.23 11.47 -2.55
C SER A 3 11.88 10.00 -2.80
N LYS A 4 12.69 9.13 -2.17
CA LYS A 4 12.31 7.77 -1.80
C LYS A 4 11.18 7.83 -0.75
N SER A 5 9.94 8.10 -1.16
CA SER A 5 8.76 8.08 -0.26
C SER A 5 8.35 6.64 0.01
N THR A 6 9.21 5.91 0.73
CA THR A 6 8.95 4.53 1.17
C THR A 6 8.42 4.51 2.59
N LEU A 7 7.60 5.50 2.97
CA LEU A 7 7.20 5.66 4.38
C LEU A 7 6.40 4.46 4.91
N PHE A 8 5.70 3.74 4.04
CA PHE A 8 4.88 2.59 4.44
C PHE A 8 5.50 1.22 4.15
N ASN A 9 6.60 1.15 3.36
CA ASN A 9 7.21 -0.09 2.89
C ASN A 9 6.15 -1.19 2.61
N ALA A 10 5.13 -0.86 1.82
CA ALA A 10 3.91 -1.67 1.72
C ALA A 10 4.10 -2.97 0.91
N ARG A 11 5.16 -3.04 0.11
CA ARG A 11 5.45 -4.20 -0.74
C ARG A 11 5.76 -5.42 0.11
N ARG A 12 5.08 -6.52 -0.19
CA ARG A 12 5.24 -7.84 0.42
C ARG A 12 5.31 -8.87 -0.69
N THR A 13 6.04 -9.95 -0.42
CA THR A 13 6.15 -11.07 -1.36
C THR A 13 5.46 -12.27 -0.75
N PHE A 14 4.57 -12.89 -1.52
CA PHE A 14 3.86 -14.10 -1.18
C PHE A 14 4.35 -15.25 -2.07
N ASN A 15 4.87 -16.31 -1.45
CA ASN A 15 5.32 -17.49 -2.18
C ASN A 15 4.13 -18.42 -2.44
N THR A 16 3.79 -18.61 -3.71
CA THR A 16 2.77 -19.56 -4.17
C THR A 16 3.44 -20.81 -4.74
N SER A 17 2.67 -21.88 -4.92
CA SER A 17 3.13 -23.08 -5.65
C SER A 17 3.57 -22.81 -7.09
N HIS A 18 3.17 -21.67 -7.66
CA HIS A 18 3.52 -21.23 -9.02
C HIS A 18 4.64 -20.17 -9.05
N GLY A 19 5.18 -19.78 -7.90
CA GLY A 19 6.24 -18.78 -7.79
C GLY A 19 5.93 -17.65 -6.80
N ALA A 20 6.89 -16.74 -6.64
CA ALA A 20 6.78 -15.56 -5.80
C ALA A 20 5.94 -14.47 -6.49
N VAL A 21 4.95 -13.96 -5.78
CA VAL A 21 4.07 -12.87 -6.24
C VAL A 21 4.20 -11.69 -5.28
N ASP A 22 4.43 -10.51 -5.82
CA ASP A 22 4.46 -9.29 -5.03
C ASP A 22 3.08 -8.66 -4.93
N TYR A 23 2.77 -8.13 -3.75
CA TYR A 23 1.54 -7.42 -3.46
C TYR A 23 1.79 -6.25 -2.50
N TYR A 24 0.86 -5.29 -2.46
CA TYR A 24 0.94 -4.13 -1.57
C TYR A 24 -0.04 -4.30 -0.43
N ALA A 25 0.49 -4.49 0.78
CA ALA A 25 -0.31 -4.72 1.97
C ALA A 25 -0.89 -3.40 2.49
N ILE A 26 -2.21 -3.25 2.50
CA ILE A 26 -2.90 -2.09 3.08
C ILE A 26 -2.82 -2.05 4.62
N SER A 27 -2.44 -3.16 5.27
CA SER A 27 -2.28 -3.25 6.73
C SER A 27 -1.30 -2.24 7.29
N VAL A 28 -0.30 -1.84 6.49
CA VAL A 28 0.68 -0.81 6.87
C VAL A 28 0.03 0.56 7.17
N LEU A 29 -1.15 0.83 6.63
CA LEU A 29 -1.92 2.05 6.90
C LEU A 29 -2.64 1.98 8.24
N GLU A 30 -3.07 0.78 8.63
CA GLU A 30 -3.67 0.51 9.94
C GLU A 30 -2.58 0.52 11.03
N ASP A 31 -1.41 -0.09 10.76
CA ASP A 31 -0.23 -0.03 11.63
C ASP A 31 0.26 1.41 11.83
N ALA A 32 0.12 2.26 10.81
CA ALA A 32 0.42 3.69 10.88
C ALA A 32 -0.67 4.54 11.57
N GLY A 33 -1.78 3.93 11.98
CA GLY A 33 -2.90 4.60 12.65
C GLY A 33 -3.71 5.53 11.74
N LEU A 34 -3.64 5.35 10.41
CA LEU A 34 -4.34 6.20 9.44
C LEU A 34 -5.77 5.74 9.18
N ILE A 35 -6.00 4.43 9.20
CA ILE A 35 -7.31 3.83 8.90
C ILE A 35 -7.59 2.64 9.81
N GLU A 36 -8.86 2.26 9.91
CA GLU A 36 -9.27 0.98 10.46
C GLU A 36 -9.83 0.13 9.31
N ILE A 37 -9.11 -0.92 8.91
CA ILE A 37 -9.45 -1.73 7.74
C ILE A 37 -10.83 -2.36 7.93
N ALA A 38 -11.12 -2.83 9.15
CA ALA A 38 -12.41 -3.45 9.49
C ALA A 38 -13.62 -2.55 9.17
N LYS A 39 -13.48 -1.22 9.35
CA LYS A 39 -14.55 -0.24 9.09
C LYS A 39 -14.52 0.35 7.68
N THR A 40 -13.48 0.07 6.91
CA THR A 40 -13.29 0.64 5.57
C THR A 40 -14.06 -0.17 4.52
N PRO A 41 -14.89 0.45 3.65
CA PRO A 41 -15.57 -0.24 2.56
C PRO A 41 -14.58 -0.88 1.58
N TYR A 42 -14.96 -2.02 0.99
CA TYR A 42 -14.09 -2.77 0.08
C TYR A 42 -13.60 -1.93 -1.11
N SER A 43 -14.43 -1.05 -1.67
CA SER A 43 -14.04 -0.16 -2.77
C SER A 43 -12.87 0.76 -2.40
N ILE A 44 -12.89 1.33 -1.19
CA ILE A 44 -11.81 2.19 -0.69
C ILE A 44 -10.53 1.38 -0.46
N ARG A 45 -10.63 0.13 0.03
CA ARG A 45 -9.46 -0.74 0.19
C ARG A 45 -8.74 -0.99 -1.15
N VAL A 46 -9.49 -1.17 -2.23
CA VAL A 46 -8.91 -1.33 -3.59
C VAL A 46 -8.26 -0.05 -4.08
N LEU A 47 -8.86 1.12 -3.80
CA LEU A 47 -8.26 2.40 -4.17
C LEU A 47 -6.96 2.65 -3.39
N LEU A 48 -6.94 2.37 -2.09
CA LEU A 48 -5.77 2.52 -1.23
C LEU A 48 -4.61 1.61 -1.66
N GLU A 49 -4.88 0.35 -1.99
CA GLU A 49 -3.86 -0.55 -2.55
C GLU A 49 -3.27 0.02 -3.84
N ASN A 50 -4.12 0.50 -4.76
CA ASN A 50 -3.66 1.09 -6.01
C ASN A 50 -2.81 2.34 -5.78
N THR A 51 -3.18 3.18 -4.82
CA THR A 51 -2.39 4.36 -4.43
C THR A 51 -1.04 3.94 -3.85
N LEU A 52 -0.99 2.93 -2.98
CA LEU A 52 0.26 2.39 -2.41
C LEU A 52 1.18 1.83 -3.50
N ARG A 53 0.63 1.08 -4.46
CA ARG A 53 1.38 0.56 -5.60
C ARG A 53 1.96 1.69 -6.47
N LYS A 54 1.14 2.71 -6.76
CA LYS A 54 1.60 3.88 -7.53
C LYS A 54 2.59 4.75 -6.75
N ALA A 55 2.51 4.77 -5.42
CA ALA A 55 3.48 5.47 -4.59
C ALA A 55 4.87 4.82 -4.67
N ASP A 56 4.94 3.48 -4.72
CA ASP A 56 6.19 2.75 -4.95
C ASP A 56 6.80 3.05 -6.34
N GLU A 57 5.94 3.28 -7.35
CA GLU A 57 6.32 3.74 -8.70
C GLU A 57 6.71 5.24 -8.75
N GLY A 58 6.58 5.98 -7.63
CA GLY A 58 6.88 7.41 -7.55
C GLY A 58 5.79 8.34 -8.12
N LEU A 59 4.62 7.80 -8.45
CA LEU A 59 3.48 8.53 -9.03
C LEU A 59 2.48 9.05 -7.99
N ALA A 60 2.59 8.60 -6.73
CA ALA A 60 1.76 9.07 -5.63
C ALA A 60 2.62 9.42 -4.40
N THR A 61 2.18 10.42 -3.64
CA THR A 61 2.84 10.90 -2.42
C THR A 61 2.05 10.47 -1.19
N ASP A 62 2.67 10.57 -0.02
CA ASP A 62 2.03 10.23 1.27
C ASP A 62 0.76 11.06 1.52
N GLU A 63 0.66 12.27 0.95
CA GLU A 63 -0.55 13.10 1.01
C GLU A 63 -1.74 12.51 0.25
N HIS A 64 -1.51 11.70 -0.79
CA HIS A 64 -2.62 11.02 -1.48
C HIS A 64 -3.15 9.81 -0.71
N VAL A 65 -2.41 9.35 0.29
CA VAL A 65 -2.74 8.18 1.12
C VAL A 65 -3.42 8.58 2.43
N LYS A 66 -3.05 9.75 2.98
CA LYS A 66 -3.67 10.36 4.16
C LYS A 66 -5.01 11.03 3.83
#